data_AF-A0A1H3GMF6-F1
#
_entry.id   AF-A0A1H3GMF6-F1
#
_cell.length_a   1.000
_cell.length_b   1.000
_cell.length_c   1.000
_cell.angle_alpha   90.00
_cell.angle_beta   90.00
_cell.angle_gamma   90.00
#
_symmetry.space_group_name_H-M   'P 1'
#
loop_
_entity.id
_entity.type
_entity.pdbx_description
1 polymer ?
#
loop_
_entity_poly.entity_id
_entity_poly.type
_entity_poly.pdbx_seq_one_letter_code
_entity_poly.pdbx_strand_id
1 'polypeptide(L)'
;MRKSADWMTIADDRILEYLADHESGTPSEMAKVDTMRFSRSYLHQRCDVLEEYGLVRHLGNGVHILTDKGSQYLNGGLDTGKLDGED
;
A
#
# COMPACT_ATOMS: atom_id res chain seq x y z
N MET A 1 0.79 -12.36 12.54
CA MET A 1 -0.35 -12.40 11.61
C MET A 1 -0.75 -10.96 11.34
N ARG A 2 -0.97 -10.58 10.07
CA ARG A 2 -1.43 -9.23 9.71
C ARG A 2 -2.86 -9.02 10.21
N LYS A 3 -3.18 -7.79 10.59
CA LYS A 3 -4.48 -7.40 11.14
C LYS A 3 -5.13 -6.41 10.17
N SER A 4 -5.62 -6.93 9.06
CA SER A 4 -6.18 -6.18 7.94
C SER A 4 -7.57 -5.63 8.29
N ALA A 5 -7.88 -4.43 7.83
CA ALA A 5 -9.18 -3.81 7.98
C ALA A 5 -10.16 -4.27 6.90
N ASP A 6 -11.46 -4.09 7.13
CA ASP A 6 -12.51 -4.44 6.14
C ASP A 6 -12.42 -3.61 4.85
N TRP A 7 -11.83 -2.41 4.90
CA TRP A 7 -11.60 -1.56 3.73
C TRP A 7 -10.41 -1.98 2.86
N MET A 8 -9.56 -2.88 3.38
CA MET A 8 -8.41 -3.41 2.65
C MET A 8 -8.81 -4.52 1.68
N THR A 9 -7.97 -4.68 0.68
CA THR A 9 -8.06 -5.66 -0.38
C THR A 9 -6.73 -6.39 -0.50
N ILE A 10 -6.71 -7.52 -1.20
CA ILE A 10 -5.45 -8.24 -1.45
C ILE A 10 -4.44 -7.39 -2.25
N ALA A 11 -4.90 -6.41 -3.05
CA ALA A 11 -4.02 -5.52 -3.77
C ALA A 11 -3.19 -4.63 -2.84
N ASP A 12 -3.76 -4.22 -1.71
CA ASP A 12 -3.08 -3.36 -0.74
C ASP A 12 -1.90 -4.07 -0.11
N ASP A 13 -2.09 -5.32 0.28
CA ASP A 13 -1.00 -6.18 0.77
C ASP A 13 0.12 -6.30 -0.26
N ARG A 14 -0.22 -6.47 -1.56
CA ARG A 14 0.77 -6.57 -2.63
C ARG A 14 1.51 -5.26 -2.88
N ILE A 15 0.83 -4.12 -2.79
CA ILE A 15 1.46 -2.80 -2.90
C ILE A 15 2.45 -2.61 -1.76
N LEU A 16 2.04 -2.87 -0.52
CA LEU A 16 2.89 -2.70 0.66
C LEU A 16 4.10 -3.64 0.62
N GLU A 17 3.91 -4.91 0.23
CA GLU A 17 5.01 -5.87 0.02
C GLU A 17 5.98 -5.40 -1.07
N TYR A 18 5.45 -4.96 -2.22
CA TYR A 18 6.29 -4.44 -3.30
C TYR A 18 7.16 -3.27 -2.83
N LEU A 19 6.56 -2.32 -2.11
CA LEU A 19 7.26 -1.14 -1.59
C LEU A 19 8.27 -1.50 -0.48
N ALA A 20 8.01 -2.55 0.30
CA ALA A 20 8.98 -3.07 1.26
C ALA A 20 10.24 -3.64 0.57
N ASP A 21 10.05 -4.32 -0.57
CA ASP A 21 11.13 -4.98 -1.31
C ASP A 21 11.92 -4.04 -2.22
N HIS A 22 11.30 -2.96 -2.72
CA HIS A 22 11.87 -2.10 -3.78
C HIS A 22 12.19 -0.66 -3.34
N GLU A 23 12.06 -0.35 -2.05
CA GLU A 23 12.19 1.00 -1.42
C GLU A 23 11.17 2.05 -1.90
N SER A 24 10.78 2.03 -3.18
CA SER A 24 9.79 2.91 -3.80
C SER A 24 9.13 2.27 -5.01
N GLY A 25 8.03 2.84 -5.49
CA GLY A 25 7.41 2.40 -6.73
C GLY A 25 6.23 3.24 -7.19
N THR A 26 5.94 3.13 -8.48
CA THR A 26 4.76 3.71 -9.11
C THR A 26 3.72 2.64 -9.44
N PRO A 27 2.41 2.99 -9.54
CA PRO A 27 1.39 2.06 -10.03
C PRO A 27 1.71 1.48 -11.41
N SER A 28 2.43 2.23 -12.25
CA SER A 28 2.87 1.78 -13.57
C SER A 28 3.94 0.69 -13.51
N GLU A 29 4.86 0.75 -12.54
CA GLU A 29 5.87 -0.28 -12.32
C GLU A 29 5.26 -1.52 -11.67
N MET A 30 4.44 -1.32 -10.63
CA MET A 30 3.73 -2.39 -9.96
C MET A 30 2.88 -3.22 -10.94
N ALA A 31 2.14 -2.57 -11.85
CA ALA A 31 1.31 -3.27 -12.84
C ALA A 31 2.10 -4.16 -13.84
N LYS A 32 3.43 -4.00 -13.92
CA LYS A 32 4.29 -4.85 -14.77
C LYS A 32 4.82 -6.07 -14.05
N VAL A 33 4.69 -6.11 -12.73
CA VAL A 33 5.12 -7.25 -11.93
C VAL A 33 4.16 -8.40 -12.23
N ASP A 34 4.72 -9.57 -12.56
CA ASP A 34 3.98 -10.81 -12.40
C ASP A 34 3.43 -10.90 -10.97
N THR A 35 2.52 -11.75 -10.54
CA THR A 35 1.91 -11.64 -9.19
C THR A 35 1.03 -10.40 -8.95
N MET A 36 1.37 -9.20 -9.46
CA MET A 36 0.53 -8.00 -9.40
C MET A 36 -0.52 -8.05 -10.52
N ARG A 37 -1.53 -8.90 -10.34
CA ARG A 37 -2.61 -9.15 -11.32
C ARG A 37 -3.69 -8.04 -11.32
N PHE A 38 -3.28 -6.78 -11.25
CA PHE A 38 -4.15 -5.61 -11.14
C PHE A 38 -3.82 -4.57 -12.21
N SER A 39 -4.82 -3.82 -12.67
CA SER A 39 -4.58 -2.73 -13.62
C SER A 39 -3.85 -1.56 -12.93
N ARG A 40 -3.07 -0.81 -13.70
CA ARG A 40 -2.42 0.43 -13.24
C ARG A 40 -3.42 1.40 -12.59
N SER A 41 -4.60 1.57 -13.17
CA SER A 41 -5.61 2.52 -12.65
C SER A 41 -6.15 2.07 -11.29
N TYR A 42 -6.36 0.77 -11.11
CA TYR A 42 -6.79 0.23 -9.82
C TYR A 42 -5.69 0.35 -8.77
N LEU A 43 -4.44 0.06 -9.13
CA LEU A 43 -3.30 0.23 -8.22
C LEU A 43 -3.11 1.69 -7.79
N HIS A 44 -3.35 2.65 -8.68
CA HIS A 44 -3.35 4.07 -8.31
C HIS A 44 -4.41 4.36 -7.25
N GLN A 45 -5.66 3.97 -7.49
CA GLN A 45 -6.74 4.15 -6.52
C GLN A 45 -6.40 3.51 -5.16
N ARG A 46 -5.76 2.35 -5.16
CA ARG A 46 -5.35 1.67 -3.92
C ARG A 46 -4.19 2.38 -3.22
N CYS A 47 -3.22 2.91 -3.96
CA CYS A 47 -2.18 3.77 -3.38
C CYS A 47 -2.77 5.01 -2.71
N ASP A 48 -3.78 5.64 -3.33
CA ASP A 48 -4.46 6.81 -2.76
C ASP A 48 -5.13 6.45 -1.42
N VAL A 49 -5.85 5.31 -1.36
CA VAL A 49 -6.44 4.81 -0.11
C VAL A 49 -5.36 4.48 0.93
N LEU A 50 -4.29 3.79 0.55
CA LEU A 50 -3.20 3.46 1.48
C LEU A 50 -2.51 4.71 2.05
N GLU A 51 -2.45 5.78 1.27
CA GLU A 51 -1.92 7.07 1.70
C GLU A 51 -2.85 7.76 2.69
N GLU A 52 -4.17 7.73 2.47
CA GLU A 52 -5.21 8.22 3.39
C GLU A 52 -5.08 7.60 4.79
N TYR A 53 -4.71 6.32 4.88
CA TYR A 53 -4.45 5.64 6.15
C TYR A 53 -2.98 5.73 6.63
N GLY A 54 -2.14 6.47 5.91
CA GLY A 54 -0.73 6.71 6.25
C GLY A 54 0.16 5.47 6.18
N LEU A 55 -0.23 4.43 5.42
CA LEU A 55 0.55 3.20 5.23
C LEU A 55 1.61 3.36 4.12
N VAL A 56 1.35 4.24 3.17
CA VAL A 56 2.31 4.70 2.15
C VAL A 56 2.39 6.22 2.16
N ARG A 57 3.40 6.79 1.49
CA ARG A 57 3.55 8.23 1.29
C ARG A 57 3.88 8.53 -0.16
N HIS A 58 3.18 9.49 -0.78
CA HIS A 58 3.49 9.99 -2.11
C HIS A 58 4.64 11.01 -2.08
N LEU A 59 5.55 10.88 -3.04
CA LEU A 59 6.71 11.76 -3.23
C LEU A 59 6.61 12.63 -4.49
N GLY A 60 5.46 12.62 -5.17
CA GLY A 60 5.27 13.26 -6.49
C GLY A 60 5.46 12.30 -7.66
N ASN A 61 4.93 12.66 -8.83
CA ASN A 61 5.01 11.88 -10.08
C ASN A 61 4.51 10.42 -9.97
N GLY A 62 3.63 10.15 -8.99
CA GLY A 62 3.09 8.81 -8.73
C GLY A 62 4.06 7.87 -8.04
N VAL A 63 5.18 8.39 -7.50
CA VAL A 63 6.12 7.61 -6.69
C VAL A 63 5.57 7.52 -5.27
N HIS A 64 5.43 6.29 -4.77
CA HIS A 64 5.05 5.99 -3.39
C HIS A 64 6.18 5.26 -2.68
N ILE A 65 6.27 5.44 -1.37
CA ILE A 65 7.16 4.69 -0.48
C ILE A 65 6.38 4.10 0.68
N LEU A 66 6.90 3.04 1.28
CA LEU A 66 6.35 2.47 2.51
C LEU A 66 6.64 3.40 3.71
N THR A 67 5.66 3.55 4.62
CA THR A 67 5.87 4.26 5.89
C THR A 67 6.23 3.31 7.03
N ASP A 68 6.58 3.86 8.19
CA ASP A 68 6.76 3.07 9.42
C ASP A 68 5.47 2.33 9.81
N LYS A 69 4.29 2.95 9.61
CA LYS A 69 2.99 2.29 9.87
C LYS A 69 2.78 1.11 8.91
N GLY A 70 3.07 1.29 7.62
CA GLY A 70 3.04 0.23 6.62
C GLY A 70 3.95 -0.94 7.00
N SER A 71 5.17 -0.64 7.43
CA SER A 71 6.14 -1.64 7.91
C SER A 71 5.64 -2.37 9.17
N GLN A 72 5.05 -1.65 10.13
CA GLN A 72 4.47 -2.27 11.32
C GLN A 72 3.29 -3.17 10.97
N TYR A 73 2.43 -2.77 10.02
CA TYR A 73 1.32 -3.59 9.55
C TYR A 73 1.82 -4.90 8.92
N LEU A 74 2.80 -4.84 8.00
CA LEU A 74 3.36 -6.02 7.35
C LEU A 74 3.93 -7.02 8.35
N ASN A 75 4.55 -6.52 9.43
CA ASN A 75 5.10 -7.30 10.53
C ASN A 75 4.05 -7.76 11.57
N GLY A 76 2.78 -7.36 11.41
CA GLY A 76 1.68 -7.68 12.34
C GLY A 76 1.69 -6.88 13.65
N GLY A 77 2.50 -5.83 13.73
CA GLY A 77 2.58 -4.90 14.86
C GLY A 77 1.48 -3.83 14.87
N LEU A 78 0.81 -3.61 13.74
CA LEU A 78 -0.27 -2.63 13.60
C LEU A 78 -1.57 -3.27 13.10
N ASP A 79 -2.68 -2.84 13.68
CA ASP A 79 -4.05 -3.20 13.33
C ASP A 79 -4.66 -2.07 12.50
N THR A 80 -4.80 -2.28 11.19
CA THR A 80 -5.32 -1.25 10.27
C THR A 80 -6.80 -0.98 10.49
N GLY A 81 -7.53 -1.89 11.15
CA GLY A 81 -8.94 -1.67 11.49
C GLY A 81 -9.15 -0.61 12.58
N LYS A 82 -8.05 -0.13 13.18
CA LYS A 82 -8.05 0.94 14.19
C LYS A 82 -7.47 2.26 13.68
N LEU A 83 -7.16 2.33 12.39
CA LEU A 83 -6.75 3.58 11.76
C LEU A 83 -8.01 4.32 11.33
N ASP A 84 -8.07 5.60 11.69
CA ASP A 84 -9.01 6.54 11.10
C ASP A 84 -8.35 7.07 9.81
N GLY A 85 -9.05 7.01 8.69
CA GLY A 85 -8.60 7.65 7.45
C GLY A 85 -8.53 9.16 7.63
N GLU A 86 -7.61 9.82 6.94
CA GLU A 86 -7.61 11.28 6.88
C GLU A 86 -8.82 11.76 6.04
N ASP A 87 -9.72 12.53 6.66
CA ASP A 87 -10.95 13.09 6.05
C ASP A 87 -10.69 14.01 4.83
#